data_AF-A0A8T1HNV5-F1
#
_entry.id   AF-A0A8T1HNV5-F1
#
_cell.length_a   1.000
_cell.length_b   1.000
_cell.length_c   1.000
_cell.angle_alpha   90.00
_cell.angle_beta   90.00
_cell.angle_gamma   90.00
#
_symmetry.space_group_name_H-M   'P 1'
#
loop_
_entity.id
_entity.type
_entity.pdbx_description
1 polymer ?
#
loop_
_entity_poly.entity_id
_entity_poly.type
_entity_poly.pdbx_seq_one_letter_code
_entity_poly.pdbx_strand_id
1 'polypeptide(L)'
;MLAAGVIEEGKGAWGFFVVLVRKKGGKVRFCVDLRALNKVTIQDVYPLPRIDDALKALSGALWFNTLDLKVTFGQIKMARGDKTKTFT
;
A
#
# COMPACT_ATOMS: atom_id res chain seq x y z
N MET A 1 -4.96 -3.33 -14.27
CA MET A 1 -5.45 -2.66 -13.04
C MET A 1 -6.91 -2.30 -13.17
N LEU A 2 -7.32 -1.63 -14.26
CA LEU A 2 -8.74 -1.33 -14.55
C LEU A 2 -9.60 -2.60 -14.65
N ALA A 3 -9.23 -3.56 -15.51
CA ALA A 3 -9.93 -4.85 -15.62
C ALA A 3 -9.88 -5.71 -14.34
N ALA A 4 -8.94 -5.43 -13.43
CA ALA A 4 -8.81 -6.12 -12.15
C ALA A 4 -9.62 -5.43 -11.03
N GLY A 5 -10.34 -4.33 -11.33
CA GLY A 5 -11.12 -3.56 -10.36
C GLY A 5 -10.28 -2.85 -9.29
N VAL A 6 -8.99 -2.63 -9.55
CA VAL A 6 -8.06 -1.96 -8.62
C VAL A 6 -8.07 -0.44 -8.79
N ILE A 7 -8.42 0.04 -9.99
CA ILE A 7 -8.51 1.46 -10.34
C ILE A 7 -9.79 1.71 -11.17
N GLU A 8 -10.29 2.95 -11.16
CA GLU A 8 -11.42 3.44 -11.92
C GLU A 8 -11.05 4.75 -12.66
N GLU A 9 -11.88 5.19 -13.62
CA GLU A 9 -11.63 6.46 -14.29
C GLU A 9 -11.96 7.62 -13.35
N GLY A 10 -10.92 8.35 -12.92
CA GLY A 10 -11.05 9.51 -12.06
C GLY A 10 -11.32 10.80 -12.84
N LYS A 11 -12.20 11.65 -12.28
CA LYS A 11 -12.32 13.06 -12.66
C LYS A 11 -11.94 13.91 -11.45
N GLY A 12 -10.74 14.49 -11.46
CA GLY A 12 -10.22 15.24 -10.32
C GLY A 12 -9.09 16.18 -10.72
N ALA A 13 -8.84 17.20 -9.90
CA ALA A 13 -7.75 18.15 -10.10
C ALA A 13 -6.36 17.58 -9.74
N TRP A 14 -6.30 16.34 -9.25
CA TRP A 14 -5.07 15.67 -8.86
C TRP A 14 -4.51 14.87 -10.03
N GLY A 15 -3.26 15.12 -10.38
CA GLY A 15 -2.50 14.35 -11.37
C GLY A 15 -1.17 13.90 -10.77
N PHE A 16 -0.79 12.66 -11.05
CA PHE A 16 0.50 12.12 -10.60
C PHE A 16 1.25 11.48 -11.75
N PHE A 17 2.58 11.54 -11.68
CA PHE A 17 3.44 10.85 -12.63
C PHE A 17 3.49 9.35 -12.34
N VAL A 18 3.43 8.56 -13.41
CA VAL A 18 3.65 7.11 -13.37
C VAL A 18 5.12 6.83 -13.65
N VAL A 19 5.74 6.04 -12.78
CA VAL A 19 7.11 5.56 -12.92
C VAL A 19 7.06 4.05 -13.17
N LEU A 20 7.62 3.61 -14.29
CA LEU A 20 7.73 2.20 -14.62
C LEU A 20 9.12 1.68 -14.23
N VAL A 21 9.16 0.75 -13.28
CA VAL A 21 10.42 0.18 -12.78
C VAL A 21 10.55 -1.26 -13.24
N ARG A 22 11.69 -1.63 -13.84
CA ARG A 22 11.97 -3.02 -14.21
C ARG A 22 12.47 -3.78 -12.98
N LYS A 23 11.80 -4.89 -12.64
CA LYS A 23 12.23 -5.81 -11.59
C LYS A 23 13.28 -6.78 -12.15
N LYS A 24 14.18 -7.26 -11.28
CA LYS A 24 15.02 -8.43 -11.56
C LYS A 24 14.11 -9.61 -11.89
N GLY A 25 14.16 -10.10 -13.14
CA GLY A 25 13.19 -11.05 -13.70
C GLY A 25 12.27 -10.48 -14.80
N GLY A 26 12.54 -9.27 -15.30
CA GLY A 26 11.91 -8.71 -16.52
C GLY A 26 10.50 -8.14 -16.34
N LYS A 27 9.83 -8.46 -15.23
CA LYS A 27 8.52 -7.88 -14.89
C LYS A 27 8.64 -6.37 -14.65
N VAL A 28 7.67 -5.61 -15.15
CA VAL A 28 7.56 -4.17 -14.91
C VAL A 28 6.65 -3.93 -13.70
N ARG A 29 7.07 -3.05 -12.79
CA ARG A 29 6.27 -2.55 -11.68
C ARG A 29 5.77 -1.16 -12.04
N PHE A 30 4.45 -0.99 -11.96
CA PHE A 30 3.78 0.29 -12.05
C PHE A 30 3.87 0.99 -10.69
N CYS A 31 4.56 2.12 -10.63
CA CYS A 31 4.69 2.95 -9.43
C CYS A 31 4.07 4.32 -9.70
N VAL A 32 3.41 4.90 -8.70
CA VAL A 32 2.88 6.27 -8.76
C VAL A 32 3.72 7.15 -7.84
N ASP A 33 4.13 8.32 -8.32
CA ASP A 33 4.85 9.28 -7.49
C ASP A 33 3.88 10.07 -6.60
N LEU A 34 3.71 9.59 -5.36
CA LEU A 34 2.85 10.23 -4.36
C LEU A 34 3.61 11.20 -3.43
N ARG A 35 4.85 11.60 -3.76
CA ARG A 35 5.65 12.47 -2.86
C ARG A 35 4.99 13.80 -2.54
N ALA A 36 4.34 14.43 -3.53
CA ALA A 36 3.63 15.70 -3.32
C ALA A 36 2.37 15.49 -2.45
N LEU A 37 1.62 14.42 -2.69
CA LEU A 37 0.44 14.06 -1.89
C LEU A 37 0.84 13.78 -0.44
N ASN A 38 1.88 12.98 -0.22
CA ASN A 38 2.35 12.61 1.12
C ASN A 38 2.81 13.82 1.96
N LYS A 39 3.18 14.95 1.34
CA LYS A 39 3.54 16.18 2.06
C LYS A 39 2.33 16.95 2.59
N VAL A 40 1.17 16.82 1.95
CA VAL A 40 -0.07 17.52 2.34
C VAL A 40 -1.03 16.62 3.12
N THR A 41 -0.81 15.30 3.10
CA THR A 41 -1.55 14.34 3.92
C THR A 41 -1.07 14.40 5.36
N ILE A 42 -2.03 14.49 6.30
CA ILE A 42 -1.75 14.38 7.74
C ILE A 42 -1.24 12.97 8.03
N GLN A 43 -0.06 12.86 8.66
CA GLN A 43 0.52 11.57 9.00
C GLN A 43 -0.25 10.93 10.15
N ASP A 44 -0.81 9.75 9.90
CA ASP A 44 -1.38 8.89 10.93
C ASP A 44 -0.29 7.90 11.41
N VAL A 45 0.27 8.17 12.59
CA VAL A 45 1.38 7.39 13.14
C VAL A 45 0.81 6.27 14.00
N TYR A 46 0.73 5.07 13.42
CA TYR A 46 0.42 3.86 14.17
C TYR A 46 1.71 3.27 14.78
N PRO A 47 1.80 3.12 16.11
CA PRO A 47 3.01 2.59 16.75
C PRO A 47 3.18 1.10 16.41
N LEU A 48 4.21 0.79 15.64
CA LEU A 48 4.61 -0.60 15.38
C LEU A 48 5.40 -1.13 16.59
N PRO A 49 5.12 -2.37 17.05
CA PRO A 49 5.86 -2.97 18.15
C PRO A 49 7.34 -3.14 17.76
N ARG A 50 8.24 -3.01 18.75
CA ARG A 50 9.65 -3.35 18.53
C ARG A 50 9.76 -4.85 18.26
N ILE A 51 10.73 -5.23 17.44
CA ILE A 51 10.94 -6.63 17.06
C ILE A 51 11.14 -7.51 18.32
N ASP A 52 11.90 -7.03 19.31
CA ASP A 52 12.12 -7.74 20.58
C ASP A 52 10.81 -8.03 21.32
N ASP A 53 9.87 -7.08 21.31
CA ASP A 53 8.60 -7.21 22.02
C ASP A 53 7.66 -8.17 21.28
N ALA A 54 7.65 -8.12 19.95
CA ALA A 54 6.92 -9.08 19.13
C ALA A 54 7.46 -10.52 19.31
N LEU A 55 8.78 -10.69 19.39
CA LEU A 55 9.40 -12.01 19.60
C LEU A 55 9.17 -12.54 21.03
N LYS A 56 9.19 -11.66 22.05
CA LYS A 56 8.83 -12.05 23.42
C LYS A 56 7.38 -12.52 23.51
N ALA A 57 6.45 -11.86 22.81
CA ALA A 57 5.05 -12.27 22.78
C ALA A 57 4.85 -13.68 22.19
N LEU A 58 5.79 -14.14 21.36
CA LEU A 58 5.80 -15.47 20.75
C LEU A 58 6.52 -16.54 21.61
N SER A 59 7.13 -16.14 22.74
CA SER A 59 7.88 -17.04 23.61
C SER A 59 6.98 -18.12 24.22
N GLY A 60 7.45 -19.37 24.21
CA GLY A 60 6.73 -20.51 24.76
C GLY A 60 5.71 -21.15 23.81
N ALA A 61 5.51 -20.61 22.61
CA ALA A 61 4.71 -21.26 21.58
C ALA A 61 5.45 -22.51 21.03
N LEU A 62 4.70 -23.60 20.88
CA LEU A 62 5.21 -24.87 20.35
C LEU A 62 5.14 -24.94 18.81
N TRP A 63 4.25 -24.16 18.21
CA TRP A 63 3.96 -24.18 16.78
C TRP A 63 3.81 -22.75 16.27
N PHE A 64 4.41 -22.46 15.12
CA PHE A 64 4.32 -21.17 14.45
C PHE A 64 3.71 -21.36 13.07
N ASN A 65 2.73 -20.51 12.75
CA ASN A 65 2.15 -20.41 11.41
C ASN A 65 2.34 -18.99 10.89
N THR A 66 2.68 -18.88 9.61
CA THR A 66 2.82 -17.59 8.93
C THR A 66 1.76 -17.48 7.85
N LEU A 67 1.12 -16.31 7.77
CA LEU A 67 0.13 -15.99 6.76
C LEU A 67 0.62 -14.76 6.00
N ASP A 68 0.74 -14.88 4.68
CA ASP A 68 1.11 -13.77 3.81
C ASP A 68 -0.14 -13.23 3.09
N LEU A 69 -0.46 -11.97 3.34
CA LEU A 69 -1.54 -11.26 2.66
C LEU A 69 -1.05 -10.80 1.29
N LYS A 70 -1.38 -11.58 0.26
CA LYS A 70 -1.08 -11.29 -1.14
C LYS A 70 -1.74 -9.97 -1.55
N VAL A 71 -0.93 -9.01 -2.02
CA VAL A 71 -1.38 -7.65 -2.42
C VAL A 71 -1.96 -6.87 -1.24
N THR A 72 -1.19 -6.81 -0.15
CA THR A 72 -1.52 -6.25 1.16
C THR A 72 -2.32 -4.93 1.12
N PHE A 73 -1.86 -3.96 0.33
CA PHE A 73 -2.52 -2.64 0.27
C PHE A 73 -3.73 -2.60 -0.66
N GLY A 74 -3.80 -3.45 -1.69
CA GLY A 74 -4.89 -3.45 -2.66
C GLY A 74 -6.18 -4.10 -2.15
N GLN A 75 -6.15 -4.73 -0.97
CA GLN A 75 -7.31 -5.33 -0.34
C GLN A 75 -8.17 -4.31 0.42
N ILE A 76 -7.55 -3.21 0.88
CA ILE A 76 -8.23 -2.16 1.63
C ILE A 76 -8.75 -1.11 0.65
N LYS A 77 -10.05 -0.84 0.71
CA LYS A 77 -10.67 0.16 -0.17
C LYS A 77 -10.37 1.58 0.31
N MET A 78 -10.13 2.47 -0.63
CA MET A 78 -10.01 3.91 -0.36
C MET A 78 -11.36 4.48 0.10
N ALA A 79 -11.29 5.42 1.05
CA ALA A 79 -12.46 6.16 1.50
C ALA A 79 -13.06 6.98 0.35
N ARG A 80 -14.40 7.01 0.25
CA ARG A 80 -15.11 7.61 -0.91
C ARG A 80 -14.72 9.08 -1.15
N GLY A 81 -14.48 9.86 -0.09
CA GLY A 81 -14.09 11.27 -0.17
C GLY A 81 -12.65 11.51 -0.64
N ASP A 82 -11.79 10.50 -0.55
CA ASP A 82 -10.36 10.61 -0.86
C ASP A 82 -9.98 9.92 -2.18
N LYS A 83 -10.92 9.19 -2.79
CA LYS A 83 -10.71 8.55 -4.10
C LYS A 83 -10.15 9.50 -5.15
N THR A 84 -10.66 10.73 -5.24
CA THR A 84 -10.21 11.74 -6.22
C THR A 84 -8.79 12.27 -5.97
N LYS A 85 -8.23 12.07 -4.77
CA LYS A 85 -6.84 12.40 -4.43
C LYS A 85 -5.87 11.30 -4.86
N THR A 86 -6.37 10.19 -5.37
CA THR A 86 -5.59 9.01 -5.76
C THR A 86 -6.11 8.44 -7.08
N PHE A 87 -5.38 7.50 -7.68
CA PHE A 87 -5.89 6.72 -8.80
C PHE A 87 -6.49 5.42 -8.23
N THR A 88 -7.79 5.45 -7.92
CA THR A 88 -8.58 4.27 -7.51
C THR A 88 -9.84 4.18 -8.33
#